data_AF-A0A379VX21-F1
#
_entry.id   AF-A0A379VX21-F1
#
_cell.length_a   1.000
_cell.length_b   1.000
_cell.length_c   1.000
_cell.angle_alpha   90.00
_cell.angle_beta   90.00
_cell.angle_gamma   90.00
#
_symmetry.space_group_name_H-M   'P 1'
#
loop_
_entity.id
_entity.type
_entity.pdbx_description
1 polymer ?
#
loop_
_entity_poly.entity_id
_entity_poly.type
_entity_poly.pdbx_seq_one_letter_code
_entity_poly.pdbx_strand_id
1 'polypeptide(L)'
;MTNMTQASATEKKGAGDLLRFKIFGMPLPLYAFALITLLLSHFYNAIPTDLVGGFALMFVMGAIFGEIGKRLPIFNKYIGGAPVMIFLVAAYFVYAGIFTQKEIDAISNVMDKSNFLNLFIAVLITGAILSVNRKLLLKSLLGYIPTILAGIVGASLFGIVIGLCFGIPVDRIMMLYVLPIMGGGNGAGAVPLSEIYHSVTGRSREEYYSTAIAILTIANIFAIIFAALLDMIGKKYTWLSGEGELVRKASFKTEDDEKAGQITHRETAVGMVLSTTCFLLAYVVAKKILPSIGGVSIHYFAWMVLIVAALNASGLCSPEIKAGAKRLSDFFSKQLLWVLMVGVGVCYTDLQEIIDALTFANVVIAAIIVVGAVVGAAIGAG
;
A
#
# COMPACT_ATOMS: atom_id res chain seq x y z
N MET A 1 20.33 -37.75 52.28
CA MET A 1 19.17 -36.91 51.88
C MET A 1 19.44 -36.43 50.47
N THR A 2 18.74 -37.04 49.53
CA THR A 2 18.93 -36.96 48.09
C THR A 2 18.13 -35.78 47.55
N ASN A 3 18.80 -34.76 47.01
CA ASN A 3 18.14 -33.72 46.21
C ASN A 3 18.05 -34.22 44.77
N MET A 4 16.88 -34.72 44.40
CA MET A 4 16.55 -35.03 43.01
C MET A 4 16.36 -33.73 42.24
N THR A 5 17.25 -33.51 41.28
CA THR A 5 17.11 -32.58 40.17
C THR A 5 15.80 -32.88 39.42
N GLN A 6 14.85 -31.95 39.45
CA GLN A 6 13.71 -31.98 38.54
C GLN A 6 14.22 -31.75 37.12
N ALA A 7 14.19 -32.80 36.30
CA ALA A 7 14.38 -32.70 34.86
C ALA A 7 13.28 -31.82 34.26
N SER A 8 13.64 -30.81 33.47
CA SER A 8 12.68 -30.00 32.72
C SER A 8 11.90 -30.90 31.76
N ALA A 9 10.60 -31.04 31.99
CA ALA A 9 9.71 -31.69 31.04
C ALA A 9 9.71 -30.88 29.73
N THR A 10 10.30 -31.45 28.68
CA THR A 10 10.08 -31.02 27.30
C THR A 10 8.58 -31.09 27.01
N GLU A 11 7.91 -29.93 26.98
CA GLU A 11 6.52 -29.81 26.54
C GLU A 11 6.40 -30.37 25.11
N LYS A 12 5.72 -31.51 24.98
CA LYS A 12 5.26 -32.02 23.69
C LYS A 12 4.26 -31.00 23.14
N LYS A 13 4.63 -30.24 22.10
CA LYS A 13 3.70 -29.42 21.29
C LYS A 13 2.53 -30.30 20.82
N GLY A 14 1.43 -30.27 21.56
CA GLY A 14 0.31 -31.19 21.39
C GLY A 14 -0.78 -30.65 20.46
N ALA A 15 -1.79 -31.47 20.15
CA ALA A 15 -2.97 -31.07 19.38
C ALA A 15 -3.70 -29.84 19.96
N GLY A 16 -3.59 -29.61 21.27
CA GLY A 16 -4.11 -28.41 21.94
C GLY A 16 -3.44 -27.10 21.52
N ASP A 17 -2.17 -27.13 21.10
CA ASP A 17 -1.46 -25.93 20.62
C ASP A 17 -1.86 -25.55 19.18
N LEU A 18 -2.23 -26.53 18.36
CA LEU A 18 -2.78 -26.29 17.02
C LEU A 18 -4.13 -25.56 17.10
N LEU A 19 -4.96 -25.84 18.11
CA LEU A 19 -6.24 -25.16 18.32
C LEU A 19 -6.07 -23.71 18.79
N ARG A 20 -4.91 -23.35 19.35
CA ARG A 20 -4.55 -21.98 19.74
C ARG A 20 -4.04 -21.15 18.57
N PHE A 21 -3.70 -21.78 17.45
CA PHE A 21 -3.29 -21.10 16.25
C PHE A 21 -4.39 -20.17 15.74
N LYS A 22 -4.00 -18.98 15.30
CA LYS A 22 -4.94 -17.96 14.81
C LYS A 22 -4.77 -17.69 13.34
N ILE A 23 -5.89 -17.62 12.63
CA ILE A 23 -5.99 -17.16 11.24
C ILE A 23 -6.77 -15.86 11.25
N PHE A 24 -6.12 -14.74 10.88
CA PHE A 24 -6.72 -13.41 10.94
C PHE A 24 -7.35 -13.08 12.32
N GLY A 25 -6.66 -13.48 13.40
CA GLY A 25 -7.14 -13.29 14.78
C GLY A 25 -8.16 -14.32 15.26
N MET A 26 -8.78 -15.11 14.37
CA MET A 26 -9.72 -16.18 14.72
C MET A 26 -8.97 -17.45 15.15
N PRO A 27 -9.32 -18.07 16.29
CA PRO A 27 -8.84 -19.42 16.61
C PRO A 27 -9.20 -20.42 15.51
N LEU A 28 -8.38 -21.45 15.32
CA LEU A 28 -8.55 -22.42 14.22
C LEU A 28 -9.97 -23.03 14.12
N PRO A 29 -10.66 -23.41 15.22
CA PRO A 29 -12.04 -23.90 15.13
C PRO A 29 -13.05 -22.86 14.61
N LEU A 30 -12.86 -21.59 15.00
CA LEU A 30 -13.72 -20.50 14.53
C LEU A 30 -13.47 -20.20 13.05
N TYR A 31 -12.20 -20.25 12.62
CA TYR A 31 -11.87 -20.14 11.20
C TYR A 31 -12.44 -21.31 10.39
N ALA A 32 -12.40 -22.53 10.92
CA ALA A 32 -12.97 -23.71 10.26
C ALA A 32 -14.47 -23.54 10.00
N PHE A 33 -15.23 -22.99 10.96
CA PHE A 33 -16.64 -22.63 10.74
C PHE A 33 -16.82 -21.64 9.57
N ALA A 34 -16.00 -20.58 9.51
CA ALA A 34 -16.06 -19.60 8.43
C ALA A 34 -15.68 -20.20 7.06
N LEU A 35 -14.65 -21.06 7.04
CA LEU A 35 -14.22 -21.78 5.84
C LEU A 35 -15.28 -22.76 5.34
N ILE A 36 -15.89 -23.56 6.23
CA ILE A 36 -16.99 -24.48 5.88
C ILE A 36 -18.17 -23.69 5.30
N THR A 37 -18.50 -22.53 5.88
CA THR A 37 -19.56 -21.65 5.38
C THR A 37 -19.28 -21.19 3.94
N LEU A 38 -18.03 -20.77 3.65
CA LEU A 38 -17.64 -20.39 2.29
C LEU A 38 -17.67 -21.59 1.33
N LEU A 39 -17.18 -22.76 1.75
CA LEU A 39 -17.19 -23.96 0.90
C LEU A 39 -18.61 -24.44 0.58
N LEU A 40 -19.53 -24.38 1.55
CA LEU A 40 -20.94 -24.66 1.31
C LEU A 40 -21.54 -23.66 0.31
N SER A 41 -21.28 -22.37 0.49
CA SER A 41 -21.71 -21.33 -0.47
C SER A 41 -21.19 -21.60 -1.89
N HIS A 42 -19.92 -22.00 -2.01
CA HIS A 42 -19.28 -22.37 -3.27
C HIS A 42 -19.92 -23.60 -3.93
N PHE A 43 -20.01 -24.73 -3.22
CA PHE A 43 -20.55 -25.98 -3.78
C PHE A 43 -22.05 -25.93 -4.10
N TYR A 44 -22.82 -25.12 -3.35
CA TYR A 44 -24.24 -24.87 -3.65
C TYR A 44 -24.45 -23.69 -4.59
N ASN A 45 -23.39 -23.03 -5.07
CA ASN A 45 -23.42 -21.87 -5.96
C ASN A 45 -24.38 -20.77 -5.47
N ALA A 46 -24.31 -20.47 -4.17
CA ALA A 46 -25.25 -19.62 -3.45
C ALA A 46 -24.51 -18.55 -2.63
N ILE A 47 -24.27 -17.39 -3.26
CA ILE A 47 -23.67 -16.21 -2.64
C ILE A 47 -24.41 -14.95 -3.12
N PRO A 48 -24.79 -14.02 -2.23
CA PRO A 48 -25.32 -12.73 -2.64
C PRO A 48 -24.20 -11.86 -3.24
N THR A 49 -24.45 -11.22 -4.38
CA THR A 49 -23.45 -10.41 -5.10
C THR A 49 -23.43 -8.96 -4.63
N ASP A 50 -23.43 -8.77 -3.31
CA ASP A 50 -23.42 -7.48 -2.62
C ASP A 50 -22.25 -7.39 -1.62
N LEU A 51 -22.23 -6.32 -0.80
CA LEU A 51 -21.18 -6.11 0.20
C LEU A 51 -21.06 -7.27 1.19
N VAL A 52 -22.16 -7.91 1.59
CA VAL A 52 -22.14 -8.95 2.62
C VAL A 52 -21.51 -10.22 2.07
N GLY A 53 -21.97 -10.67 0.89
CA GLY A 53 -21.41 -11.86 0.25
C GLY A 53 -19.97 -11.65 -0.19
N GLY A 54 -19.68 -10.52 -0.83
CA GLY A 54 -18.33 -10.17 -1.27
C GLY A 54 -17.35 -10.06 -0.10
N PHE A 55 -17.69 -9.34 0.98
CA PHE A 55 -16.81 -9.28 2.15
C PHE A 55 -16.63 -10.63 2.83
N ALA A 56 -17.69 -11.45 2.97
CA ALA A 56 -17.55 -12.77 3.57
C ALA A 56 -16.53 -13.63 2.83
N LEU A 57 -16.62 -13.68 1.50
CA LEU A 57 -15.64 -14.37 0.65
C LEU A 57 -14.24 -13.78 0.82
N MET A 58 -14.11 -12.46 0.62
CA MET A 58 -12.81 -11.77 0.62
C MET A 58 -12.11 -11.86 1.99
N PHE A 59 -12.85 -11.83 3.10
CA PHE A 59 -12.29 -12.03 4.44
C PHE A 59 -11.77 -13.45 4.63
N VAL A 60 -12.59 -14.47 4.35
CA VAL A 60 -12.20 -15.86 4.61
C VAL A 60 -11.03 -16.27 3.71
N MET A 61 -11.11 -15.95 2.41
CA MET A 61 -10.02 -16.23 1.47
C MET A 61 -8.75 -15.42 1.81
N GLY A 62 -8.89 -14.11 2.02
CA GLY A 62 -7.77 -13.24 2.37
C GLY A 62 -7.08 -13.68 3.67
N ALA A 63 -7.84 -14.19 4.64
CA ALA A 63 -7.34 -14.66 5.92
C ALA A 63 -6.38 -15.84 5.79
N ILE A 64 -6.75 -16.90 5.06
CA ILE A 64 -5.89 -18.08 4.92
C ILE A 64 -4.64 -17.77 4.10
N PHE A 65 -4.79 -17.13 2.94
CA PHE A 65 -3.66 -16.85 2.05
C PHE A 65 -2.74 -15.76 2.61
N GLY A 66 -3.29 -14.82 3.39
CA GLY A 66 -2.49 -13.86 4.14
C GLY A 66 -1.60 -14.52 5.18
N GLU A 67 -2.14 -15.44 6.00
CA GLU A 67 -1.34 -16.16 6.98
C GLU A 67 -0.29 -17.09 6.33
N ILE A 68 -0.62 -17.73 5.21
CA ILE A 68 0.36 -18.51 4.43
C ILE A 68 1.47 -17.58 3.92
N GLY A 69 1.12 -16.47 3.28
CA GLY A 69 2.09 -15.50 2.72
C GLY A 69 3.05 -14.93 3.76
N LYS A 70 2.58 -14.69 4.99
CA LYS A 70 3.42 -14.24 6.12
C LYS A 70 4.41 -15.30 6.60
N ARG A 71 4.08 -16.58 6.46
CA ARG A 71 4.85 -17.70 7.03
C ARG A 71 5.84 -18.31 6.04
N LEU A 72 5.69 -18.04 4.74
CA LEU A 72 6.68 -18.41 3.73
C LEU A 72 7.89 -17.48 3.79
N PRO A 73 9.09 -17.94 4.21
CA PRO A 73 10.20 -17.05 4.55
C PRO A 73 10.69 -16.18 3.39
N ILE A 74 10.81 -16.77 2.19
CA ILE A 74 11.26 -16.05 0.99
C ILE A 74 10.20 -15.04 0.56
N PHE A 75 8.94 -15.48 0.54
CA PHE A 75 7.81 -14.66 0.11
C PHE A 75 7.60 -13.44 1.02
N ASN A 76 7.70 -13.65 2.34
CA ASN A 76 7.54 -12.59 3.33
C ASN A 76 8.69 -11.58 3.32
N LYS A 77 9.94 -12.03 3.11
CA LYS A 77 11.11 -11.14 3.17
C LYS A 77 11.40 -10.40 1.87
N TYR A 78 11.17 -11.03 0.72
CA TYR A 78 11.66 -10.50 -0.56
C TYR A 78 10.55 -10.10 -1.54
N ILE A 79 9.37 -10.70 -1.46
CA ILE A 79 8.30 -10.47 -2.46
C ILE A 79 7.27 -9.46 -1.95
N GLY A 80 6.81 -9.64 -0.70
CA GLY A 80 5.83 -8.74 -0.08
C GLY A 80 4.84 -9.42 0.87
N GLY A 81 5.02 -10.70 1.17
CA GLY A 81 4.30 -11.40 2.24
C GLY A 81 2.80 -11.54 2.01
N ALA A 82 2.01 -11.31 3.06
CA ALA A 82 0.56 -11.52 3.05
C ALA A 82 -0.16 -10.89 1.84
N PRO A 83 -0.07 -9.57 1.60
CA PRO A 83 -0.82 -8.91 0.53
C PRO A 83 -0.54 -9.49 -0.86
N VAL A 84 0.74 -9.79 -1.16
CA VAL A 84 1.15 -10.30 -2.47
C VAL A 84 0.66 -11.73 -2.71
N MET A 85 0.66 -12.55 -1.66
CA MET A 85 0.15 -13.93 -1.75
C MET A 85 -1.33 -13.92 -2.06
N ILE A 86 -2.09 -13.06 -1.39
CA ILE A 86 -3.55 -12.99 -1.53
C ILE A 86 -3.93 -12.63 -2.96
N PHE A 87 -3.37 -11.55 -3.53
CA PHE A 87 -3.78 -11.13 -4.87
C PHE A 87 -3.33 -12.12 -5.95
N LEU A 88 -2.14 -12.73 -5.84
CA LEU A 88 -1.67 -13.73 -6.81
C LEU A 88 -2.55 -14.98 -6.80
N VAL A 89 -2.93 -15.45 -5.61
CA VAL A 89 -3.82 -16.61 -5.49
C VAL A 89 -5.22 -16.28 -5.99
N ALA A 90 -5.75 -15.08 -5.69
CA ALA A 90 -7.05 -14.65 -6.19
C ALA A 90 -7.07 -14.55 -7.73
N ALA A 91 -6.02 -13.98 -8.34
CA ALA A 91 -5.86 -13.94 -9.79
C ALA A 91 -5.75 -15.36 -10.38
N TYR A 92 -5.02 -16.27 -9.72
CA TYR A 92 -4.91 -17.67 -10.13
C TYR A 92 -6.25 -18.40 -10.03
N PHE A 93 -7.08 -18.10 -9.03
CA PHE A 93 -8.41 -18.70 -8.90
C PHE A 93 -9.34 -18.29 -10.04
N VAL A 94 -9.20 -17.06 -10.56
CA VAL A 94 -9.87 -16.63 -11.80
C VAL A 94 -9.30 -17.39 -12.99
N TYR A 95 -7.98 -17.37 -13.18
CA TYR A 95 -7.30 -18.03 -14.31
C TYR A 95 -7.61 -19.53 -14.42
N ALA A 96 -7.59 -20.25 -13.30
CA ALA A 96 -7.82 -21.69 -13.25
C ALA A 96 -9.31 -22.08 -13.21
N GLY A 97 -10.23 -21.11 -13.26
CA GLY A 97 -11.68 -21.37 -13.18
C GLY A 97 -12.12 -21.96 -11.84
N ILE A 98 -11.40 -21.65 -10.75
CA ILE A 98 -11.74 -22.12 -9.40
C ILE A 98 -12.91 -21.29 -8.84
N PHE A 99 -12.93 -19.98 -9.10
CA PHE A 99 -14.10 -19.18 -8.74
C PHE A 99 -15.30 -19.47 -9.65
N THR A 100 -16.48 -19.52 -9.07
CA THR A 100 -17.75 -19.42 -9.79
C THR A 100 -17.97 -17.99 -10.30
N GLN A 101 -18.84 -17.83 -11.30
CA GLN A 101 -19.19 -16.50 -11.81
C GLN A 101 -19.79 -15.60 -10.71
N LYS A 102 -20.63 -16.14 -9.82
CA LYS A 102 -21.23 -15.35 -8.72
C LYS A 102 -20.20 -14.84 -7.73
N GLU A 103 -19.13 -15.59 -7.49
CA GLU A 103 -18.04 -15.17 -6.60
C GLU A 103 -17.24 -14.03 -7.24
N ILE A 104 -16.93 -14.13 -8.54
CA ILE A 104 -16.29 -13.04 -9.31
C ILE A 104 -17.18 -11.80 -9.32
N ASP A 105 -18.49 -11.96 -9.58
CA ASP A 105 -19.45 -10.85 -9.59
C ASP A 105 -19.58 -10.21 -8.21
N ALA A 106 -19.60 -10.99 -7.13
CA ALA A 106 -19.66 -10.47 -5.77
C ALA A 106 -18.43 -9.60 -5.45
N ILE A 107 -17.23 -10.09 -5.77
CA ILE A 107 -15.97 -9.37 -5.55
C ILE A 107 -15.91 -8.10 -6.42
N SER A 108 -16.21 -8.22 -7.71
CA SER A 108 -16.19 -7.10 -8.66
C SER A 108 -17.22 -6.04 -8.28
N ASN A 109 -18.40 -6.45 -7.81
CA ASN A 109 -19.42 -5.52 -7.32
C ASN A 109 -18.95 -4.79 -6.06
N VAL A 110 -18.25 -5.43 -5.13
CA VAL A 110 -17.66 -4.73 -3.97
C VAL A 110 -16.63 -3.70 -4.44
N MET A 111 -15.71 -4.11 -5.30
CA MET A 111 -14.56 -3.31 -5.71
C MET A 111 -14.97 -2.11 -6.57
N ASP A 112 -15.73 -2.34 -7.64
CA ASP A 112 -16.00 -1.33 -8.67
C ASP A 112 -17.40 -0.74 -8.54
N LYS A 113 -18.45 -1.58 -8.40
CA LYS A 113 -19.85 -1.11 -8.40
C LYS A 113 -20.21 -0.34 -7.12
N SER A 114 -19.90 -0.91 -5.97
CA SER A 114 -19.99 -0.25 -4.66
C SER A 114 -18.81 0.69 -4.41
N ASN A 115 -17.78 0.61 -5.25
CA ASN A 115 -16.61 1.47 -5.25
C ASN A 115 -15.86 1.46 -3.91
N PHE A 116 -15.74 0.26 -3.32
CA PHE A 116 -14.96 0.07 -2.10
C PHE A 116 -13.50 0.47 -2.29
N LEU A 117 -12.97 0.34 -3.52
CA LEU A 117 -11.62 0.78 -3.82
C LEU A 117 -11.42 2.29 -3.59
N ASN A 118 -12.29 3.15 -4.16
CA ASN A 118 -12.16 4.60 -3.95
C ASN A 118 -12.35 4.96 -2.47
N LEU A 119 -13.27 4.30 -1.76
CA LEU A 119 -13.43 4.50 -0.32
C LEU A 119 -12.16 4.15 0.46
N PHE A 120 -11.53 3.02 0.12
CA PHE A 120 -10.28 2.59 0.76
C PHE A 120 -9.17 3.62 0.54
N ILE A 121 -8.95 4.05 -0.70
CA ILE A 121 -7.93 5.06 -1.05
C ILE A 121 -8.24 6.39 -0.35
N ALA A 122 -9.49 6.84 -0.35
CA ALA A 122 -9.91 8.08 0.30
C ALA A 122 -9.61 8.09 1.81
N VAL A 123 -9.89 6.99 2.49
CA VAL A 123 -9.57 6.82 3.91
C VAL A 123 -8.06 6.84 4.16
N LEU A 124 -7.27 6.18 3.30
CA LEU A 124 -5.82 6.15 3.43
C LEU A 124 -5.19 7.54 3.22
N ILE A 125 -5.58 8.26 2.16
CA ILE A 125 -5.09 9.62 1.89
C ILE A 125 -5.41 10.54 3.08
N THR A 126 -6.66 10.49 3.55
CA THR A 126 -7.13 11.35 4.63
C THR A 126 -6.37 11.10 5.93
N GLY A 127 -6.31 9.83 6.37
CA GLY A 127 -5.62 9.46 7.59
C GLY A 127 -4.11 9.69 7.53
N ALA A 128 -3.46 9.45 6.39
CA ALA A 128 -2.03 9.68 6.24
C ALA A 128 -1.68 11.17 6.34
N ILE A 129 -2.35 12.03 5.57
CA ILE A 129 -2.02 13.47 5.52
C ILE A 129 -2.44 14.19 6.80
N LEU A 130 -3.63 13.90 7.35
CA LEU A 130 -4.06 14.50 8.61
C LEU A 130 -3.23 14.02 9.81
N SER A 131 -2.60 12.84 9.76
CA SER A 131 -1.75 12.40 10.87
C SER A 131 -0.44 13.20 11.02
N VAL A 132 -0.06 13.95 9.99
CA VAL A 132 1.14 14.78 10.04
C VAL A 132 0.91 16.00 10.94
N ASN A 133 1.86 16.28 11.82
CA ASN A 133 1.87 17.49 12.65
C ASN A 133 1.81 18.74 11.74
N ARG A 134 0.90 19.68 12.02
CA ARG A 134 0.69 20.86 11.17
C ARG A 134 1.96 21.69 10.99
N LYS A 135 2.70 21.92 12.08
CA LYS A 135 3.97 22.67 12.04
C LYS A 135 5.01 21.90 11.23
N LEU A 136 5.05 20.58 11.37
CA LEU A 136 5.95 19.75 10.58
C LEU A 136 5.58 19.76 9.09
N LEU A 137 4.29 19.71 8.75
CA LEU A 137 3.82 19.78 7.35
C LEU A 137 4.18 21.12 6.70
N LEU A 138 4.03 22.23 7.42
CA LEU A 138 4.41 23.55 6.92
C LEU A 138 5.94 23.71 6.81
N LYS A 139 6.70 23.15 7.76
CA LYS A 139 8.17 23.17 7.72
C LYS A 139 8.74 22.19 6.69
N SER A 140 8.09 21.05 6.44
CA SER A 140 8.52 20.05 5.46
C SER A 140 8.44 20.59 4.03
N LEU A 141 7.53 21.54 3.75
CA LEU A 141 7.50 22.28 2.49
C LEU A 141 8.81 23.03 2.18
N LEU A 142 9.56 23.47 3.19
CA LEU A 142 10.76 24.30 3.00
C LEU A 142 12.06 23.51 2.86
N GLY A 143 12.08 22.21 3.18
CA GLY A 143 13.30 21.39 3.10
C GLY A 143 13.06 19.97 2.63
N TYR A 144 12.18 19.23 3.32
CA TYR A 144 11.94 17.81 3.02
C TYR A 144 11.27 17.57 1.67
N ILE A 145 10.31 18.42 1.27
CA ILE A 145 9.64 18.33 -0.04
C ILE A 145 10.63 18.60 -1.19
N PRO A 146 11.45 19.66 -1.16
CA PRO A 146 12.54 19.83 -2.12
C PRO A 146 13.46 18.60 -2.23
N THR A 147 13.85 17.98 -1.11
CA THR A 147 14.67 16.76 -1.10
C THR A 147 13.95 15.56 -1.75
N ILE A 148 12.66 15.36 -1.46
CA ILE A 148 11.85 14.33 -2.12
C ILE A 148 11.77 14.58 -3.63
N LEU A 149 11.49 15.82 -4.04
CA LEU A 149 11.42 16.19 -5.45
C LEU A 149 12.76 15.96 -6.16
N ALA A 150 13.88 16.28 -5.51
CA ALA A 150 15.21 15.98 -6.04
C ALA A 150 15.44 14.47 -6.21
N GLY A 151 14.97 13.64 -5.26
CA GLY A 151 14.94 12.18 -5.40
C GLY A 151 14.10 11.71 -6.60
N ILE A 152 12.90 12.26 -6.78
CA ILE A 152 12.04 11.93 -7.95
C ILE A 152 12.71 12.36 -9.26
N VAL A 153 13.35 13.53 -9.31
CA VAL A 153 14.10 14.00 -10.48
C VAL A 153 15.28 13.07 -10.77
N GLY A 154 16.06 12.69 -9.75
CA GLY A 154 17.17 11.75 -9.89
C GLY A 154 16.72 10.37 -10.40
N ALA A 155 15.65 9.83 -9.82
CA ALA A 155 15.02 8.58 -10.25
C ALA A 155 14.54 8.66 -11.71
N SER A 156 13.92 9.78 -12.08
CA SER A 156 13.43 10.03 -13.44
C SER A 156 14.57 10.12 -14.44
N LEU A 157 15.61 10.91 -14.14
CA LEU A 157 16.76 11.08 -15.02
C LEU A 157 17.48 9.75 -15.26
N PHE A 158 17.77 9.00 -14.19
CA PHE A 158 18.45 7.71 -14.30
C PHE A 158 17.58 6.68 -15.02
N GLY A 159 16.26 6.67 -14.73
CA GLY A 159 15.29 5.84 -15.42
C GLY A 159 15.23 6.12 -16.92
N ILE A 160 15.18 7.39 -17.31
CA ILE A 160 15.15 7.81 -18.72
C ILE A 160 16.44 7.38 -19.42
N VAL A 161 17.60 7.64 -18.82
CA VAL A 161 18.90 7.27 -19.40
C VAL A 161 19.00 5.76 -19.60
N ILE A 162 18.70 4.96 -18.57
CA ILE A 162 18.79 3.49 -18.70
C ILE A 162 17.73 2.94 -19.65
N GLY A 163 16.53 3.52 -19.67
CA GLY A 163 15.47 3.13 -20.60
C GLY A 163 15.87 3.34 -22.05
N LEU A 164 16.50 4.48 -22.37
CA LEU A 164 17.03 4.73 -23.71
C LEU A 164 18.11 3.72 -24.11
N CYS A 165 18.98 3.30 -23.19
CA CYS A 165 19.96 2.24 -23.45
C CYS A 165 19.32 0.88 -23.79
N PHE A 166 18.14 0.59 -23.24
CA PHE A 166 17.35 -0.61 -23.55
C PHE A 166 16.34 -0.40 -24.70
N GLY A 167 16.31 0.78 -25.34
CA GLY A 167 15.35 1.09 -26.41
C GLY A 167 13.90 1.24 -25.95
N ILE A 168 13.67 1.52 -24.66
CA ILE A 168 12.34 1.71 -24.07
C ILE A 168 11.97 3.20 -24.11
N PRO A 169 10.76 3.56 -24.57
CA PRO A 169 10.37 4.96 -24.70
C PRO A 169 10.14 5.61 -23.32
N VAL A 170 10.34 6.93 -23.28
CA VAL A 170 10.37 7.73 -22.04
C VAL A 170 9.03 7.69 -21.29
N ASP A 171 7.92 7.76 -22.01
CA ASP A 171 6.58 7.66 -21.45
C ASP A 171 6.37 6.33 -20.71
N ARG A 172 6.80 5.21 -21.29
CA ARG A 172 6.72 3.88 -20.66
C ARG A 172 7.62 3.79 -19.42
N ILE A 173 8.83 4.35 -19.47
CA ILE A 173 9.72 4.43 -18.31
C ILE A 173 9.08 5.21 -17.16
N MET A 174 8.52 6.38 -17.46
CA MET A 174 7.87 7.20 -16.44
C MET A 174 6.64 6.51 -15.87
N MET A 175 5.75 6.01 -16.73
CA MET A 175 4.46 5.45 -16.32
C MET A 175 4.58 4.11 -15.61
N LEU A 176 5.39 3.17 -16.12
CA LEU A 176 5.43 1.78 -15.64
C LEU A 176 6.61 1.47 -14.71
N TYR A 177 7.59 2.37 -14.59
CA TYR A 177 8.76 2.16 -13.72
C TYR A 177 8.90 3.27 -12.68
N VAL A 178 9.21 4.50 -13.09
CA VAL A 178 9.56 5.57 -12.14
C VAL A 178 8.39 5.91 -11.21
N LEU A 179 7.19 6.14 -11.76
CA LEU A 179 6.03 6.51 -10.95
C LEU A 179 5.59 5.39 -9.99
N PRO A 180 5.51 4.10 -10.38
CA PRO A 180 5.29 3.01 -9.44
C PRO A 180 6.35 2.88 -8.35
N ILE A 181 7.64 2.98 -8.72
CA ILE A 181 8.76 2.82 -7.78
C ILE A 181 8.79 3.95 -6.74
N MET A 182 8.55 5.18 -7.17
CA MET A 182 8.51 6.36 -6.29
C MET A 182 7.14 6.59 -5.64
N GLY A 183 6.14 5.77 -5.96
CA GLY A 183 4.79 5.85 -5.44
C GLY A 183 4.65 5.30 -4.02
N GLY A 184 3.43 5.38 -3.46
CA GLY A 184 3.10 4.94 -2.10
C GLY A 184 3.00 3.42 -1.89
N GLY A 185 3.79 2.60 -2.60
CA GLY A 185 3.71 1.14 -2.56
C GLY A 185 2.45 0.59 -3.25
N ASN A 186 1.94 -0.57 -2.81
CA ASN A 186 0.81 -1.23 -3.48
C ASN A 186 -0.53 -0.47 -3.25
N GLY A 187 -1.11 -0.57 -2.06
CA GLY A 187 -2.47 -0.07 -1.78
C GLY A 187 -2.63 1.46 -1.77
N ALA A 188 -1.54 2.22 -1.73
CA ALA A 188 -1.54 3.69 -1.78
C ALA A 188 -0.75 4.26 -2.97
N GLY A 189 -0.23 3.40 -3.86
CA GLY A 189 0.54 3.79 -5.04
C GLY A 189 0.05 3.08 -6.30
N ALA A 190 0.45 1.83 -6.51
CA ALA A 190 0.12 1.07 -7.73
C ALA A 190 -1.39 1.03 -8.03
N VAL A 191 -2.22 0.85 -6.99
CA VAL A 191 -3.68 0.81 -7.15
C VAL A 191 -4.28 2.18 -7.54
N PRO A 192 -4.05 3.29 -6.83
CA PRO A 192 -4.54 4.59 -7.30
C PRO A 192 -3.89 5.04 -8.62
N LEU A 193 -2.65 4.64 -8.91
CA LEU A 193 -1.99 4.96 -10.17
C LEU A 193 -2.62 4.22 -11.36
N SER A 194 -3.11 2.98 -11.20
CA SER A 194 -3.84 2.28 -12.26
C SER A 194 -5.17 2.95 -12.59
N GLU A 195 -5.88 3.50 -11.60
CA GLU A 195 -7.08 4.33 -11.81
C GLU A 195 -6.76 5.59 -12.62
N ILE A 196 -5.69 6.30 -12.25
CA ILE A 196 -5.26 7.51 -12.95
C ILE A 196 -4.88 7.16 -14.39
N TYR A 197 -4.09 6.10 -14.59
CA TYR A 197 -3.68 5.63 -15.91
C TYR A 197 -4.88 5.32 -16.79
N HIS A 198 -5.85 4.54 -16.30
CA HIS A 198 -7.07 4.22 -17.04
C HIS A 198 -7.88 5.47 -17.39
N SER A 199 -8.03 6.39 -16.44
CA SER A 199 -8.84 7.60 -16.63
C SER A 199 -8.27 8.56 -17.70
N VAL A 200 -6.95 8.55 -17.90
CA VAL A 200 -6.26 9.45 -18.83
C VAL A 200 -5.97 8.79 -20.17
N THR A 201 -5.56 7.52 -20.17
CA THR A 201 -5.16 6.80 -21.39
C THR A 201 -6.29 6.00 -22.02
N GLY A 202 -7.35 5.68 -21.27
CA GLY A 202 -8.41 4.75 -21.67
C GLY A 202 -7.99 3.29 -21.70
N ARG A 203 -6.72 2.97 -21.40
CA ARG A 203 -6.19 1.59 -21.37
C ARG A 203 -6.54 0.89 -20.06
N SER A 204 -6.38 -0.42 -20.01
CA SER A 204 -6.85 -1.24 -18.89
C SER A 204 -6.08 -0.96 -17.60
N ARG A 205 -6.75 -1.10 -16.44
CA ARG A 205 -6.10 -0.94 -15.12
C ARG A 205 -5.16 -2.10 -14.85
N GLU A 206 -5.54 -3.27 -15.36
CA GLU A 206 -4.90 -4.57 -15.21
C GLU A 206 -3.51 -4.55 -15.83
N GLU A 207 -3.38 -4.02 -17.05
CA GLU A 207 -2.10 -3.87 -17.76
C GLU A 207 -1.12 -3.02 -16.95
N TYR A 208 -1.59 -1.89 -16.43
CA TYR A 208 -0.77 -1.01 -15.61
C TYR A 208 -0.39 -1.65 -14.28
N TYR A 209 -1.39 -2.14 -13.52
CA TYR A 209 -1.20 -2.64 -12.17
C TYR A 209 -0.25 -3.84 -12.16
N SER A 210 -0.43 -4.79 -13.08
CA SER A 210 0.35 -6.03 -13.15
C SER A 210 1.83 -5.76 -13.44
N THR A 211 2.13 -4.85 -14.37
CA THR A 211 3.52 -4.43 -14.61
C THR A 211 4.06 -3.64 -13.42
N ALA A 212 3.29 -2.66 -12.93
CA ALA A 212 3.71 -1.77 -11.84
C ALA A 212 4.03 -2.54 -10.54
N ILE A 213 3.22 -3.54 -10.17
CA ILE A 213 3.42 -4.35 -8.95
C ILE A 213 4.66 -5.24 -9.08
N ALA A 214 4.94 -5.79 -10.25
CA ALA A 214 6.15 -6.56 -10.48
C ALA A 214 7.40 -5.66 -10.35
N ILE A 215 7.41 -4.51 -11.03
CA ILE A 215 8.52 -3.57 -11.00
C ILE A 215 8.74 -3.00 -9.59
N LEU A 216 7.68 -2.63 -8.87
CA LEU A 216 7.81 -2.09 -7.52
C LEU A 216 8.36 -3.12 -6.54
N THR A 217 7.97 -4.39 -6.66
CA THR A 217 8.51 -5.47 -5.81
C THR A 217 10.00 -5.65 -6.04
N ILE A 218 10.44 -5.66 -7.30
CA ILE A 218 11.86 -5.73 -7.65
C ILE A 218 12.62 -4.53 -7.06
N ALA A 219 12.12 -3.31 -7.26
CA ALA A 219 12.76 -2.10 -6.76
C ALA A 219 12.87 -2.07 -5.23
N ASN A 220 11.85 -2.58 -4.53
CA ASN A 220 11.86 -2.66 -3.07
C ASN A 220 12.99 -3.57 -2.54
N ILE A 221 13.31 -4.67 -3.23
CA ILE A 221 14.46 -5.52 -2.88
C ILE A 221 15.75 -4.70 -2.96
N PHE A 222 15.95 -3.94 -4.05
CA PHE A 222 17.12 -3.08 -4.20
C PHE A 222 17.17 -1.95 -3.17
N ALA A 223 16.03 -1.35 -2.81
CA ALA A 223 15.96 -0.34 -1.77
C ALA A 223 16.46 -0.88 -0.41
N ILE A 224 16.07 -2.11 -0.04
CA ILE A 224 16.56 -2.78 1.18
C ILE A 224 18.08 -3.03 1.12
N ILE A 225 18.57 -3.52 -0.01
CA ILE A 225 20.01 -3.78 -0.21
C ILE A 225 20.80 -2.46 -0.12
N PHE A 226 20.34 -1.41 -0.80
CA PHE A 226 21.00 -0.11 -0.78
C PHE A 226 20.92 0.57 0.58
N ALA A 227 19.84 0.41 1.35
CA ALA A 227 19.78 0.90 2.72
C ALA A 227 20.89 0.30 3.60
N ALA A 228 21.12 -1.02 3.51
CA ALA A 228 22.21 -1.69 4.24
C ALA A 228 23.60 -1.26 3.75
N LEU A 229 23.77 -1.07 2.44
CA LEU A 229 25.02 -0.56 1.85
C LEU A 229 25.31 0.89 2.29
N LEU A 230 24.30 1.75 2.32
CA LEU A 230 24.43 3.16 2.74
C LEU A 230 24.78 3.28 4.23
N ASP A 231 24.27 2.40 5.09
CA ASP A 231 24.70 2.34 6.50
C ASP A 231 26.20 2.01 6.63
N MET A 232 26.68 1.03 5.86
CA MET A 232 28.12 0.71 5.82
C MET A 232 28.97 1.86 5.29
N ILE A 233 28.49 2.57 4.26
CA ILE A 233 29.15 3.76 3.71
C ILE A 233 29.18 4.89 4.75
N GLY A 234 28.06 5.14 5.45
CA GLY A 234 27.96 6.18 6.47
C GLY A 234 28.91 5.96 7.65
N LYS A 235 29.09 4.70 8.08
CA LYS A 235 30.07 4.32 9.11
C LYS A 235 31.52 4.52 8.67
N LYS A 236 31.81 4.34 7.39
CA LYS A 236 33.16 4.55 6.82
C LYS A 236 33.46 6.03 6.55
N TYR A 237 32.48 6.77 6.04
CA TYR A 237 32.57 8.18 5.69
C TYR A 237 31.61 8.98 6.58
N THR A 238 32.03 9.20 7.82
CA THR A 238 31.19 9.82 8.87
C THR A 238 30.71 11.23 8.54
N TRP A 239 31.37 11.95 7.63
CA TRP A 239 30.93 13.27 7.15
C TRP A 239 29.67 13.22 6.26
N LEU A 240 29.30 12.04 5.76
CA LEU A 240 28.03 11.78 5.07
C LEU A 240 26.91 11.31 6.01
N SER A 241 27.24 10.91 7.24
CA SER A 241 26.33 10.28 8.19
C SER A 241 25.88 11.26 9.27
N GLY A 242 24.59 11.22 9.60
CA GLY A 242 24.04 11.84 10.80
C GLY A 242 23.86 10.85 11.96
N GLU A 243 24.34 9.59 11.82
CA GLU A 243 24.19 8.51 12.81
C GLU A 243 22.75 8.34 13.32
N GLY A 244 21.78 8.41 12.40
CA GLY A 244 20.34 8.29 12.69
C GLY A 244 19.58 9.61 12.70
N GLU A 245 20.27 10.75 12.64
CA GLU A 245 19.65 12.08 12.57
C GLU A 245 19.60 12.60 11.12
N LEU A 246 18.42 13.04 10.68
CA LEU A 246 18.24 13.62 9.34
C LEU A 246 18.67 15.10 9.26
N VAL A 247 18.58 15.84 10.38
CA VAL A 247 18.79 17.30 10.39
C VAL A 247 20.05 17.68 11.15
N ARG A 248 20.95 18.42 10.48
CA ARG A 248 22.26 18.84 11.04
C ARG A 248 22.17 19.77 12.26
N LYS A 249 21.05 20.49 12.44
CA LYS A 249 20.75 21.24 13.66
C LYS A 249 19.67 20.49 14.42
N ALA A 250 19.94 20.12 15.68
CA ALA A 250 19.01 19.46 16.62
C ALA A 250 17.72 20.25 16.94
N SER A 251 17.40 21.30 16.18
CA SER A 251 16.17 22.08 16.23
C SER A 251 14.96 21.37 15.59
N PHE A 252 15.13 20.15 15.10
CA PHE A 252 14.03 19.27 14.68
C PHE A 252 13.62 18.27 15.77
N LYS A 253 13.92 18.55 17.04
CA LYS A 253 13.14 17.96 18.13
C LYS A 253 11.75 18.56 18.10
N THR A 254 10.77 17.76 17.70
CA THR A 254 9.34 18.05 17.80
C THR A 254 8.97 18.13 19.28
N GLU A 255 9.25 19.23 19.95
CA GLU A 255 8.81 19.45 21.34
C GLU A 255 7.31 19.82 21.41
N ASP A 256 6.67 20.09 20.27
CA ASP A 256 5.24 20.39 20.18
C ASP A 256 4.49 19.29 19.41
N ASP A 257 4.43 18.08 19.96
CA ASP A 257 3.39 17.15 19.53
C ASP A 257 2.04 17.75 19.91
N GLU A 258 1.17 17.95 18.92
CA GLU A 258 -0.27 18.10 19.12
C GLU A 258 -0.76 16.82 19.80
N LYS A 259 -0.68 16.76 21.13
CA LYS A 259 -1.07 15.59 21.91
C LYS A 259 -2.59 15.44 21.82
N ALA A 260 -3.02 14.45 21.05
CA ALA A 260 -4.42 14.06 21.04
C ALA A 260 -4.83 13.58 22.44
N GLY A 261 -5.97 14.06 22.92
CA GLY A 261 -6.64 13.47 24.08
C GLY A 261 -7.17 12.06 23.82
N GLN A 262 -8.11 11.61 24.64
CA GLN A 262 -8.74 10.30 24.47
C GLN A 262 -9.57 10.27 23.18
N ILE A 263 -9.34 9.25 22.34
CA ILE A 263 -10.02 9.06 21.06
C ILE A 263 -11.18 8.07 21.26
N THR A 264 -12.39 8.44 20.84
CA THR A 264 -13.57 7.58 20.86
C THR A 264 -13.93 7.11 19.45
N HIS A 265 -15.01 6.33 19.33
CA HIS A 265 -15.57 5.97 18.02
C HIS A 265 -16.08 7.19 17.25
N ARG A 266 -16.44 8.29 17.93
CA ARG A 266 -16.93 9.51 17.29
C ARG A 266 -15.86 10.14 16.41
N GLU A 267 -14.65 10.33 16.91
CA GLU A 267 -13.55 10.93 16.15
C GLU A 267 -13.16 10.04 14.96
N THR A 268 -13.24 8.72 15.13
CA THR A 268 -13.01 7.76 14.03
C THR A 268 -14.08 7.89 12.94
N ALA A 269 -15.35 8.04 13.33
CA ALA A 269 -16.44 8.29 12.39
C ALA A 269 -16.33 9.67 11.72
N VAL A 270 -15.86 10.70 12.42
CA VAL A 270 -15.52 12.00 11.80
C VAL A 270 -14.40 11.81 10.77
N GLY A 271 -13.40 10.97 11.05
CA GLY A 271 -12.41 10.57 10.04
C GLY A 271 -13.03 9.99 8.77
N MET A 272 -14.11 9.20 8.90
CA MET A 272 -14.86 8.67 7.75
C MET A 272 -15.59 9.80 7.01
N VAL A 273 -16.24 10.71 7.73
CA VAL A 273 -16.89 11.90 7.16
C VAL A 273 -15.89 12.75 6.37
N LEU A 274 -14.72 13.02 6.95
CA LEU A 274 -13.68 13.80 6.27
C LEU A 274 -13.17 13.08 5.03
N SER A 275 -13.00 11.75 5.10
CA SER A 275 -12.52 10.97 3.95
C SER A 275 -13.47 11.04 2.77
N THR A 276 -14.77 10.85 3.01
CA THR A 276 -15.78 10.87 1.95
C THR A 276 -16.08 12.28 1.46
N THR A 277 -16.09 13.29 2.34
CA THR A 277 -16.38 14.69 1.93
C THR A 277 -15.20 15.35 1.24
N CYS A 278 -13.95 15.10 1.65
CA CYS A 278 -12.77 15.58 0.93
C CYS A 278 -12.68 14.94 -0.47
N PHE A 279 -12.99 13.64 -0.59
CA PHE A 279 -13.11 12.98 -1.89
C PHE A 279 -14.21 13.60 -2.75
N LEU A 280 -15.40 13.82 -2.19
CA LEU A 280 -16.52 14.46 -2.91
C LEU A 280 -16.14 15.84 -3.42
N LEU A 281 -15.51 16.67 -2.59
CA LEU A 281 -15.03 17.99 -3.01
C LEU A 281 -13.99 17.87 -4.14
N ALA A 282 -13.03 16.95 -4.01
CA ALA A 282 -12.03 16.70 -5.04
C ALA A 282 -12.67 16.23 -6.36
N TYR A 283 -13.70 15.40 -6.30
CA TYR A 283 -14.46 14.95 -7.45
C TYR A 283 -15.21 16.11 -8.13
N VAL A 284 -15.89 16.96 -7.36
CA VAL A 284 -16.57 18.16 -7.89
C VAL A 284 -15.57 19.09 -8.56
N VAL A 285 -14.40 19.30 -7.94
CA VAL A 285 -13.33 20.11 -8.52
C VAL A 285 -12.85 19.51 -9.84
N ALA A 286 -12.46 18.24 -9.83
CA ALA A 286 -11.94 17.54 -11.01
C ALA A 286 -12.94 17.40 -12.15
N LYS A 287 -14.25 17.41 -11.88
CA LYS A 287 -15.28 17.18 -12.90
C LYS A 287 -16.01 18.44 -13.37
N LYS A 288 -16.07 19.49 -12.55
CA LYS A 288 -16.93 20.65 -12.82
C LYS A 288 -16.26 22.00 -12.62
N ILE A 289 -15.45 22.17 -11.59
CA ILE A 289 -14.86 23.49 -11.28
C ILE A 289 -13.56 23.70 -12.05
N LEU A 290 -12.65 22.74 -11.95
CA LEU A 290 -11.32 22.84 -12.51
C LEU A 290 -10.88 21.49 -13.11
N PRO A 291 -11.50 21.08 -14.23
CA PRO A 291 -11.23 19.78 -14.84
C PRO A 291 -9.85 19.70 -15.49
N SER A 292 -9.28 20.82 -15.92
CA SER A 292 -7.90 20.88 -16.43
C SER A 292 -7.20 22.19 -16.06
N ILE A 293 -5.90 22.12 -15.78
CA ILE A 293 -5.01 23.28 -15.62
C ILE A 293 -4.03 23.25 -16.78
N GLY A 294 -4.06 24.25 -17.65
CA GLY A 294 -3.10 24.36 -18.76
C GLY A 294 -3.11 23.15 -19.72
N GLY A 295 -4.28 22.53 -19.92
CA GLY A 295 -4.43 21.32 -20.76
C GLY A 295 -4.15 20.00 -20.04
N VAL A 296 -3.70 20.02 -18.79
CA VAL A 296 -3.47 18.82 -17.98
C VAL A 296 -4.71 18.51 -17.15
N SER A 297 -5.34 17.36 -17.39
CA SER A 297 -6.45 16.84 -16.59
C SER A 297 -5.94 16.30 -15.27
N ILE A 298 -6.31 16.92 -14.16
CA ILE A 298 -5.88 16.52 -12.82
C ILE A 298 -6.91 15.55 -12.23
N HIS A 299 -6.47 14.32 -11.94
CA HIS A 299 -7.33 13.29 -11.37
C HIS A 299 -7.84 13.68 -9.97
N TYR A 300 -9.04 13.25 -9.61
CA TYR A 300 -9.65 13.59 -8.31
C TYR A 300 -8.82 13.11 -7.11
N PHE A 301 -8.02 12.04 -7.23
CA PHE A 301 -7.10 11.67 -6.15
C PHE A 301 -5.97 12.69 -5.95
N ALA A 302 -5.44 13.28 -7.02
CA ALA A 302 -4.44 14.34 -6.91
C ALA A 302 -5.05 15.59 -6.26
N TRP A 303 -6.27 15.97 -6.66
CA TRP A 303 -7.04 17.03 -5.99
C TRP A 303 -7.29 16.73 -4.51
N MET A 304 -7.63 15.49 -4.18
CA MET A 304 -7.90 15.08 -2.80
C MET A 304 -6.65 15.24 -1.92
N VAL A 305 -5.46 14.87 -2.42
CA VAL A 305 -4.19 15.10 -1.70
C VAL A 305 -4.02 16.58 -1.37
N LEU A 306 -4.23 17.48 -2.33
CA LEU A 306 -4.12 18.92 -2.14
C LEU A 306 -5.16 19.45 -1.13
N ILE A 307 -6.42 19.00 -1.24
CA ILE A 307 -7.53 19.41 -0.36
C ILE A 307 -7.27 18.97 1.08
N VAL A 308 -6.88 17.71 1.30
CA VAL A 308 -6.61 17.22 2.66
C VAL A 308 -5.38 17.90 3.25
N ALA A 309 -4.36 18.18 2.44
CA ALA A 309 -3.18 18.94 2.89
C ALA A 309 -3.57 20.37 3.29
N ALA A 310 -4.40 21.05 2.49
CA ALA A 310 -4.94 22.37 2.82
C ALA A 310 -5.82 22.33 4.10
N LEU A 311 -6.61 21.27 4.28
CA LEU A 311 -7.41 21.08 5.50
C LEU A 311 -6.53 20.88 6.75
N ASN A 312 -5.42 20.15 6.64
CA ASN A 312 -4.46 20.05 7.76
C ASN A 312 -3.80 21.41 8.04
N ALA A 313 -3.39 22.12 7.00
CA ALA A 313 -2.71 23.41 7.09
C ALA A 313 -3.61 24.51 7.69
N SER A 314 -4.91 24.49 7.41
CA SER A 314 -5.87 25.47 7.94
C SER A 314 -6.08 25.38 9.45
N GLY A 315 -5.72 24.24 10.08
CA GLY A 315 -5.91 24.03 11.51
C GLY A 315 -7.37 23.81 11.94
N LEU A 316 -8.28 23.53 11.00
CA LEU A 316 -9.70 23.28 11.29
C LEU A 316 -9.94 21.96 12.04
N CYS A 317 -9.07 20.97 11.87
CA CYS A 317 -9.18 19.68 12.55
C CYS A 317 -8.44 19.68 13.89
N SER A 318 -9.14 19.37 14.98
CA SER A 318 -8.50 19.17 16.28
C SER A 318 -7.56 17.95 16.27
N PRO A 319 -6.59 17.88 17.21
CA PRO A 319 -5.69 16.73 17.33
C PRO A 319 -6.44 15.39 17.48
N GLU A 320 -7.57 15.38 18.19
CA GLU A 320 -8.40 14.18 18.40
C GLU A 320 -9.06 13.72 17.09
N ILE A 321 -9.54 14.65 16.26
CA ILE A 321 -10.12 14.34 14.94
C ILE A 321 -9.04 13.80 14.00
N LYS A 322 -7.86 14.42 13.98
CA LYS A 322 -6.71 13.95 13.19
C LYS A 322 -6.33 12.52 13.59
N ALA A 323 -6.28 12.26 14.89
CA ALA A 323 -6.00 10.93 15.42
C ALA A 323 -7.14 9.93 15.13
N GLY A 324 -8.40 10.38 15.10
CA GLY A 324 -9.55 9.59 14.66
C GLY A 324 -9.46 9.17 13.18
N ALA A 325 -9.09 10.09 12.29
CA ALA A 325 -8.84 9.78 10.88
C ALA A 325 -7.68 8.79 10.71
N LYS A 326 -6.60 8.95 11.50
CA LYS A 326 -5.49 8.00 11.52
C LYS A 326 -5.93 6.62 12.02
N ARG A 327 -6.76 6.55 13.08
CA ARG A 327 -7.31 5.29 13.60
C ARG A 327 -8.15 4.55 12.55
N LEU A 328 -8.95 5.28 11.77
CA LEU A 328 -9.71 4.71 10.66
C LEU A 328 -8.79 4.18 9.55
N SER A 329 -7.79 4.96 9.15
CA SER A 329 -6.78 4.54 8.15
C SER A 329 -6.00 3.31 8.59
N ASP A 330 -5.64 3.22 9.86
CA ASP A 330 -5.00 2.05 10.45
C ASP A 330 -5.91 0.83 10.45
N PHE A 331 -7.21 1.00 10.69
CA PHE A 331 -8.19 -0.08 10.57
C PHE A 331 -8.27 -0.60 9.13
N PHE A 332 -8.38 0.29 8.14
CA PHE A 332 -8.45 -0.10 6.73
C PHE A 332 -7.14 -0.77 6.26
N SER A 333 -5.99 -0.17 6.55
CA SER A 333 -4.69 -0.68 6.10
C SER A 333 -4.24 -1.97 6.80
N LYS A 334 -4.70 -2.25 8.02
CA LYS A 334 -4.30 -3.46 8.77
C LYS A 334 -5.36 -4.56 8.77
N GLN A 335 -6.65 -4.21 8.74
CA GLN A 335 -7.75 -5.18 8.84
C GLN A 335 -8.43 -5.43 7.49
N LEU A 336 -8.61 -4.39 6.67
CA LEU A 336 -9.32 -4.52 5.38
C LEU A 336 -8.37 -4.66 4.18
N LEU A 337 -7.06 -4.55 4.38
CA LEU A 337 -6.10 -4.70 3.30
C LEU A 337 -6.16 -6.09 2.67
N TRP A 338 -6.32 -7.16 3.45
CA TRP A 338 -6.38 -8.51 2.91
C TRP A 338 -7.64 -8.74 2.07
N VAL A 339 -8.75 -8.16 2.50
CA VAL A 339 -9.98 -8.09 1.73
C VAL A 339 -9.73 -7.37 0.41
N LEU A 340 -9.15 -6.17 0.45
CA LEU A 340 -8.82 -5.40 -0.75
C LEU A 340 -7.94 -6.20 -1.72
N MET A 341 -6.95 -6.94 -1.22
CA MET A 341 -6.04 -7.72 -2.07
C MET A 341 -6.72 -8.89 -2.79
N VAL A 342 -7.79 -9.49 -2.23
CA VAL A 342 -8.61 -10.45 -2.97
C VAL A 342 -9.27 -9.73 -4.16
N GLY A 343 -9.86 -8.57 -3.90
CA GLY A 343 -10.49 -7.75 -4.93
C GLY A 343 -9.52 -7.31 -6.03
N VAL A 344 -8.31 -6.89 -5.64
CA VAL A 344 -7.25 -6.49 -6.57
C VAL A 344 -6.76 -7.67 -7.42
N GLY A 345 -6.65 -8.86 -6.82
CA GLY A 345 -6.29 -10.08 -7.57
C GLY A 345 -7.33 -10.44 -8.62
N VAL A 346 -8.61 -10.29 -8.30
CA VAL A 346 -9.71 -10.62 -9.23
C VAL A 346 -9.89 -9.56 -10.30
N CYS A 347 -9.86 -8.28 -9.93
CA CYS A 347 -10.28 -7.19 -10.82
C CYS A 347 -9.12 -6.58 -11.60
N TYR A 348 -7.91 -6.52 -11.03
CA TYR A 348 -6.82 -5.69 -11.58
C TYR A 348 -5.53 -6.46 -11.87
N THR A 349 -5.53 -7.80 -11.82
CA THR A 349 -4.31 -8.59 -11.96
C THR A 349 -4.38 -9.53 -13.16
N ASP A 350 -3.45 -9.35 -14.09
CA ASP A 350 -3.12 -10.29 -15.15
C ASP A 350 -1.82 -11.02 -14.78
N LEU A 351 -1.91 -12.33 -14.58
CA LEU A 351 -0.76 -13.15 -14.20
C LEU A 351 0.32 -13.22 -15.29
N GLN A 352 -0.07 -13.15 -16.57
CA GLN A 352 0.87 -13.22 -17.68
C GLN A 352 1.72 -11.94 -17.74
N GLU A 353 1.08 -10.78 -17.59
CA GLU A 353 1.78 -9.48 -17.53
C GLU A 353 2.78 -9.42 -16.35
N ILE A 354 2.44 -10.01 -15.21
CA ILE A 354 3.40 -10.12 -14.09
C ILE A 354 4.62 -10.97 -14.49
N ILE A 355 4.39 -12.14 -15.10
CA ILE A 355 5.48 -13.04 -15.51
C ILE A 355 6.37 -12.36 -16.56
N ASP A 356 5.75 -11.69 -17.53
CA ASP A 356 6.46 -10.99 -18.61
C ASP A 356 7.24 -9.77 -18.09
N ALA A 357 6.85 -9.20 -16.95
CA ALA A 357 7.59 -8.14 -16.29
C ALA A 357 8.82 -8.65 -15.51
N LEU A 358 8.96 -9.95 -15.24
CA LEU A 358 10.10 -10.54 -14.51
C LEU A 358 11.30 -10.82 -15.44
N THR A 359 11.81 -9.77 -16.08
CA THR A 359 12.97 -9.86 -16.98
C THR A 359 14.24 -9.30 -16.37
N PHE A 360 15.40 -9.75 -16.86
CA PHE A 360 16.69 -9.19 -16.48
C PHE A 360 16.79 -7.68 -16.77
N ALA A 361 16.24 -7.22 -17.89
CA ALA A 361 16.20 -5.79 -18.23
C ALA A 361 15.45 -4.99 -17.16
N ASN A 362 14.27 -5.45 -16.76
CA ASN A 362 13.46 -4.79 -15.74
C ASN A 362 14.13 -4.75 -14.37
N VAL A 363 14.87 -5.81 -14.01
CA VAL A 363 15.70 -5.85 -12.79
C VAL A 363 16.77 -4.75 -12.80
N VAL A 364 17.49 -4.62 -13.91
CA VAL A 364 18.54 -3.59 -14.06
C VAL A 364 17.94 -2.19 -14.03
N ILE A 365 16.86 -1.96 -14.78
CA ILE A 365 16.18 -0.66 -14.84
C ILE A 365 15.69 -0.25 -13.44
N ALA A 366 15.01 -1.15 -12.73
CA ALA A 366 14.51 -0.89 -11.38
C ALA A 366 15.66 -0.54 -10.42
N ALA A 367 16.77 -1.29 -10.45
CA ALA A 367 17.93 -1.00 -9.62
C ALA A 367 18.51 0.40 -9.89
N ILE A 368 18.68 0.75 -11.17
CA ILE A 368 19.25 2.05 -11.58
C ILE A 368 18.33 3.21 -11.21
N ILE A 369 17.00 3.04 -11.29
CA ILE A 369 16.05 4.05 -10.82
C ILE A 369 16.19 4.29 -9.31
N VAL A 370 16.32 3.22 -8.51
CA VAL A 370 16.52 3.37 -7.05
C VAL A 370 17.86 4.05 -6.74
N VAL A 371 18.92 3.74 -7.49
CA VAL A 371 20.20 4.48 -7.39
C VAL A 371 19.99 5.97 -7.70
N GLY A 372 19.26 6.29 -8.77
CA GLY A 372 18.91 7.66 -9.12
C GLY A 372 18.14 8.38 -8.01
N ALA A 373 17.22 7.70 -7.34
CA ALA A 373 16.49 8.23 -6.20
C ALA A 373 17.42 8.57 -5.03
N VAL A 374 18.35 7.66 -4.69
CA VAL A 374 19.36 7.87 -3.64
C VAL A 374 20.26 9.06 -3.97
N VAL A 375 20.78 9.12 -5.19
CA VAL A 375 21.66 10.22 -5.65
C VAL A 375 20.92 11.55 -5.62
N GLY A 376 19.72 11.59 -6.21
CA GLY A 376 18.90 12.80 -6.25
C GLY A 376 18.56 13.33 -4.86
N ALA A 377 18.14 12.45 -3.95
CA ALA A 377 17.83 12.83 -2.57
C ALA A 377 19.08 13.25 -1.79
N ALA A 378 20.22 12.57 -1.98
CA ALA A 378 21.47 12.95 -1.32
C ALA A 378 21.94 14.36 -1.73
N ILE A 379 21.84 14.70 -3.02
CA ILE A 379 22.15 16.04 -3.53
C ILE A 379 21.15 17.06 -3.01
N GLY A 380 19.85 16.76 -3.05
CA GLY A 380 18.80 17.66 -2.59
C GLY A 380 18.73 17.86 -1.06
N ALA A 381 19.46 17.04 -0.29
CA ALA A 381 19.59 17.17 1.16
C ALA A 381 20.87 17.92 1.60
N GLY A 382 21.86 18.02 0.71
CA GLY A 382 23.12 18.73 0.94
C GLY A 382 22.94 20.24 0.87
#